data_AF-A0A7J6UW89-F1
#
_entry.id   AF-A0A7J6UW89-F1
#
_cell.length_a   1.000
_cell.length_b   1.000
_cell.length_c   1.000
_cell.angle_alpha   90.00
_cell.angle_beta   90.00
_cell.angle_gamma   90.00
#
_symmetry.space_group_name_H-M   'P 1'
#
loop_
_entity.id
_entity.type
_entity.pdbx_description
1 polymer ?
#
loop_
_entity_poly.entity_id
_entity_poly.type
_entity_poly.pdbx_seq_one_letter_code
_entity_poly.pdbx_strand_id
1 'polypeptide(L)'
;MKRKTSKKGDDGEVRWVMFTCARSGKSKSSLRNAFKVLPINKTNCNAKLDVVLYSEGRWRVTLVHNDHNHDLSPEKSRYYKNNRVITPFVKKRLKMNDRVGIRPNKSYNSIVVESGGHENVSFLQKDCYNILTK
;
A
#
# COMPACT_ATOMS: atom_id res chain seq x y z
N MET A 1 -1.37 4.50 5.55
CA MET A 1 -2.75 4.41 6.09
C MET A 1 -3.61 3.49 5.22
N LYS A 2 -4.79 3.08 5.70
CA LYS A 2 -5.80 2.31 4.96
C LYS A 2 -7.18 2.96 5.11
N ARG A 3 -8.03 2.89 4.09
CA ARG A 3 -9.44 3.28 4.22
C ARG A 3 -10.12 2.32 5.22
N LYS A 4 -10.76 2.86 6.26
CA LYS A 4 -11.48 2.07 7.27
C LYS A 4 -12.97 2.04 6.99
N THR A 5 -13.56 3.19 6.69
CA THR A 5 -14.98 3.33 6.37
C THR A 5 -15.21 4.59 5.55
N SER A 6 -16.37 4.67 4.93
CA SER A 6 -16.85 5.82 4.17
C SER A 6 -18.35 5.96 4.37
N LYS A 7 -18.84 7.19 4.39
CA LYS A 7 -20.27 7.52 4.43
C LYS A 7 -20.68 8.17 3.11
N LYS A 8 -21.85 7.78 2.62
CA LYS A 8 -22.46 8.34 1.41
C LYS A 8 -23.54 9.35 1.78
N GLY A 9 -23.77 10.32 0.92
CA GLY A 9 -24.93 11.20 0.97
C GLY A 9 -26.16 10.54 0.36
N ASP A 10 -27.28 11.26 0.37
CA ASP A 10 -28.56 10.80 -0.17
C ASP A 10 -28.52 10.60 -1.70
N ASP A 11 -27.59 11.29 -2.36
CA ASP A 11 -27.26 11.14 -3.78
C ASP A 11 -26.43 9.88 -4.10
N GLY A 12 -26.05 9.10 -3.08
CA GLY A 12 -25.22 7.91 -3.22
C GLY A 12 -23.72 8.20 -3.40
N GLU A 13 -23.32 9.47 -3.44
CA GLU A 13 -21.93 9.91 -3.55
C GLU A 13 -21.23 9.87 -2.20
N VAL A 14 -19.93 9.55 -2.21
CA VAL A 14 -19.16 9.46 -0.95
C VAL A 14 -18.90 10.87 -0.43
N ARG A 15 -19.43 11.18 0.76
CA ARG A 15 -19.30 12.51 1.40
C ARG A 15 -18.25 12.54 2.51
N TRP A 16 -17.91 11.40 3.09
CA TRP A 16 -16.89 11.31 4.13
C TRP A 16 -16.12 10.00 4.05
N VAL A 17 -14.82 10.07 4.31
CA VAL A 17 -13.92 8.92 4.32
C VAL A 17 -13.00 9.01 5.53
N MET A 18 -12.93 7.93 6.32
CA MET A 18 -11.94 7.78 7.38
C MET A 18 -10.84 6.83 6.93
N PHE A 19 -9.59 7.30 7.02
CA PHE A 19 -8.39 6.50 6.91
C PHE A 19 -7.80 6.25 8.30
N THR A 20 -7.26 5.06 8.54
CA THR A 20 -6.56 4.73 9.79
C THR A 20 -5.21 4.09 9.53
N CYS A 21 -4.36 4.05 10.56
CA CYS A 21 -3.13 3.27 10.51
C CYS A 21 -3.40 1.80 10.13
N ALA A 22 -2.49 1.18 9.37
CA ALA A 22 -2.58 -0.24 9.05
C ALA A 22 -2.63 -1.12 10.31
N ARG A 23 -1.93 -0.70 11.38
CA ARG A 23 -1.91 -1.33 12.72
C ARG A 23 -3.07 -0.92 13.64
N SER A 24 -4.04 -0.15 13.14
CA SER A 24 -5.26 0.18 13.89
C SER A 24 -6.17 -1.05 14.06
N GLY A 25 -6.81 -1.13 15.24
CA GLY A 25 -7.68 -2.22 15.69
C GLY A 25 -6.96 -3.23 16.59
N LYS A 26 -7.66 -4.28 17.00
CA LYS A 26 -7.10 -5.43 17.74
C LYS A 26 -6.93 -6.61 16.78
N SER A 27 -5.91 -7.45 17.00
CA SER A 27 -5.79 -8.71 16.27
C SER A 27 -6.93 -9.64 16.67
N LYS A 28 -7.67 -10.18 15.70
CA LYS A 28 -8.56 -11.31 15.94
C LYS A 28 -7.71 -12.57 15.76
N SER A 29 -7.22 -13.14 16.86
CA SER A 29 -6.60 -14.46 16.82
C SER A 29 -7.70 -15.49 16.59
N SER A 30 -7.88 -15.94 15.34
CA SER A 30 -8.61 -17.19 15.10
C SER A 30 -7.63 -18.33 15.35
N LEU A 31 -7.85 -19.09 16.41
CA LEU A 31 -7.08 -20.30 16.78
C LEU A 31 -7.10 -21.39 15.67
N ARG A 32 -7.90 -21.21 14.60
CA ARG A 32 -8.09 -22.22 13.54
C ARG A 32 -7.01 -22.25 12.46
N ASN A 33 -6.10 -21.26 12.37
CA ASN A 33 -5.06 -21.25 11.33
C ASN A 33 -3.78 -20.53 11.79
N ALA A 34 -2.96 -21.21 12.59
CA ALA A 34 -1.65 -20.71 13.06
C ALA A 34 -0.69 -20.31 11.92
N PHE A 35 -0.91 -20.82 10.70
CA PHE A 35 -0.08 -20.53 9.52
C PHE A 35 -0.60 -19.38 8.63
N LYS A 36 -1.78 -18.81 8.93
CA LYS A 36 -2.33 -17.63 8.22
C LYS A 36 -2.39 -16.39 9.12
N VAL A 37 -1.38 -16.20 9.97
CA VAL A 37 -1.21 -14.94 10.70
C VAL A 37 -0.81 -13.88 9.68
N LEU A 38 -1.79 -13.09 9.20
CA LEU A 38 -1.50 -11.89 8.43
C LEU A 38 -0.58 -11.02 9.29
N PRO A 39 0.60 -10.60 8.81
CA PRO A 39 1.65 -9.92 9.59
C PRO A 39 1.30 -8.46 9.89
N ILE A 40 0.04 -8.15 10.10
CA ILE A 40 -0.37 -6.86 10.63
C ILE A 40 -0.53 -7.06 12.12
N ASN A 41 0.56 -6.81 12.86
CA ASN A 41 0.52 -6.76 14.31
C ASN A 41 -0.44 -5.64 14.73
N LYS A 42 -1.58 -6.11 15.25
CA LYS A 42 -2.64 -5.41 15.94
C LYS A 42 -2.17 -4.53 17.09
N THR A 43 -1.74 -3.27 16.92
CA THR A 43 -1.28 -2.46 18.08
C THR A 43 -2.36 -1.55 18.67
N ASN A 44 -3.60 -1.61 18.18
CA ASN A 44 -4.65 -0.67 18.55
C ASN A 44 -4.26 0.80 18.31
N CYS A 45 -3.48 1.06 17.25
CA CYS A 45 -3.05 2.41 16.89
C CYS A 45 -4.25 3.32 16.59
N ASN A 46 -4.24 4.52 17.18
CA ASN A 46 -5.28 5.53 17.08
C ASN A 46 -5.07 6.55 15.95
N ALA A 47 -3.93 6.51 15.27
CA ALA A 47 -3.66 7.41 14.15
C ALA A 47 -4.72 7.26 13.04
N LYS A 48 -5.33 8.38 12.68
CA LYS A 48 -6.45 8.45 11.73
C LYS A 48 -6.50 9.80 11.00
N LEU A 49 -7.16 9.79 9.86
CA LEU A 49 -7.36 10.94 8.98
C LEU A 49 -8.80 10.91 8.48
N ASP A 50 -9.55 11.96 8.77
CA ASP A 50 -10.92 12.13 8.27
C ASP A 50 -10.94 13.16 7.15
N VAL A 51 -11.62 12.82 6.05
CA VAL A 51 -11.73 13.67 4.86
C VAL A 51 -13.20 13.78 4.49
N VAL A 52 -13.68 15.00 4.24
CA VAL A 52 -15.08 15.33 3.89
C VAL A 52 -15.13 15.98 2.51
N LEU A 53 -16.11 15.62 1.70
CA LEU A 53 -16.47 16.30 0.47
C LEU A 53 -17.47 17.43 0.78
N TYR A 54 -17.04 18.68 0.58
CA TYR A 54 -17.89 19.85 0.76
C TYR A 54 -18.80 20.07 -0.46
N SER A 55 -19.83 20.90 -0.28
CA SER A 55 -20.82 21.27 -1.32
C SER A 55 -20.18 21.83 -2.59
N GLU A 56 -19.05 22.53 -2.44
CA GLU A 56 -18.22 23.06 -3.54
C GLU A 56 -17.51 21.98 -4.39
N GLY A 57 -17.75 20.68 -4.11
CA GLY A 57 -17.10 19.57 -4.80
C GLY A 57 -15.64 19.33 -4.40
N ARG A 58 -15.15 20.02 -3.35
CA ARG A 58 -13.77 19.90 -2.88
C ARG A 58 -13.67 19.01 -1.64
N TRP A 59 -12.71 18.07 -1.66
CA TRP A 59 -12.34 17.28 -0.50
C TRP A 59 -11.47 18.10 0.45
N ARG A 60 -11.81 18.12 1.74
CA ARG A 60 -10.99 18.74 2.79
C ARG A 60 -10.72 17.76 3.92
N VAL A 61 -9.49 17.81 4.44
CA VAL A 61 -9.12 17.09 5.65
C VAL A 61 -9.74 17.82 6.85
N THR A 62 -10.54 17.11 7.64
CA THR A 62 -11.25 17.69 8.79
C THR A 62 -10.63 17.30 10.13
N LEU A 63 -10.02 16.11 10.22
CA LEU A 63 -9.33 15.65 11.42
C LEU A 63 -8.06 14.91 11.04
N VAL A 64 -6.96 15.28 11.71
CA VAL A 64 -5.69 14.55 11.65
C VAL A 64 -5.32 14.15 13.06
N HIS A 65 -5.25 12.85 13.32
CA HIS A 65 -4.67 12.27 14.52
C HIS A 65 -3.38 11.57 14.10
N ASN A 66 -2.24 12.19 14.37
CA ASN A 66 -0.94 11.70 13.90
C ASN A 66 -0.19 10.86 14.95
N ASP A 67 -0.72 10.71 16.16
CA ASP A 67 -0.02 9.99 17.22
C ASP A 67 -0.04 8.48 16.97
N HIS A 68 1.16 7.94 16.84
CA HIS A 68 1.42 6.53 16.66
C HIS A 68 1.96 5.92 17.96
N ASN A 69 1.46 4.74 18.31
CA ASN A 69 1.94 3.97 19.46
C ASN A 69 2.96 2.89 19.06
N HIS A 70 3.61 3.08 17.92
CA HIS A 70 4.57 2.17 17.35
C HIS A 70 5.50 2.95 16.43
N ASP A 71 6.70 2.41 16.20
CA ASP A 71 7.64 3.04 15.28
C ASP A 71 7.08 3.07 13.85
N LEU A 72 7.44 4.15 13.16
CA LEU A 72 7.22 4.29 11.73
C LEU A 72 8.44 3.75 10.99
N SER A 73 8.21 3.12 9.84
CA SER A 73 9.30 2.63 8.99
C SER A 73 9.04 3.07 7.55
N PRO A 74 9.38 4.33 7.21
CA PRO A 74 9.20 4.89 5.87
C PRO A 74 9.93 4.09 4.78
N GLU A 75 11.10 3.52 5.09
CA GLU A 75 11.88 2.65 4.19
C GLU A 75 11.11 1.39 3.77
N LYS A 76 10.17 0.92 4.60
CA LYS A 76 9.31 -0.23 4.31
C LYS A 76 8.04 0.17 3.56
N SER A 77 7.96 1.40 3.05
CA SER A 77 6.79 1.93 2.33
C SER A 77 6.39 1.06 1.14
N ARG A 78 7.34 0.46 0.42
CA ARG A 78 7.11 -0.45 -0.73
C ARG A 78 6.25 -1.68 -0.40
N TYR A 79 6.13 -2.07 0.87
CA TYR A 79 5.25 -3.18 1.24
C TYR A 79 3.77 -2.78 1.24
N TYR A 80 3.44 -1.49 1.29
CA TYR A 80 2.08 -0.99 1.19
C TYR A 80 1.67 -0.84 -0.27
N LYS A 81 0.59 -1.54 -0.68
CA LYS A 81 0.11 -1.56 -2.07
C LYS A 81 -0.04 -0.17 -2.71
N ASN A 82 -0.55 0.81 -1.95
CA ASN A 82 -0.78 2.17 -2.46
C ASN A 82 0.51 2.95 -2.73
N ASN A 83 1.64 2.52 -2.17
CA ASN A 83 2.95 3.13 -2.38
C ASN A 83 3.73 2.42 -3.50
N ARG A 84 3.20 1.31 -4.04
CA ARG A 84 3.88 0.56 -5.09
C ARG A 84 3.63 1.17 -6.45
N VAL A 85 4.69 1.69 -7.05
CA VAL A 85 4.63 2.36 -8.36
C VAL A 85 5.66 1.73 -9.27
N ILE A 86 5.23 1.24 -10.43
CA ILE A 86 6.14 0.80 -11.49
C ILE A 86 6.07 1.83 -12.59
N THR A 87 7.19 2.52 -12.83
CA THR A 87 7.26 3.55 -13.86
C THR A 87 7.07 2.93 -15.24
N PRO A 88 6.55 3.70 -16.23
CA PRO A 88 6.41 3.21 -17.60
C PRO A 88 7.72 2.68 -18.19
N PHE A 89 8.84 3.33 -17.87
CA PHE A 89 10.18 2.90 -18.27
C PHE A 89 10.52 1.50 -17.72
N VAL A 90 10.38 1.30 -16.42
CA VAL A 90 10.63 -0.01 -15.78
C VAL A 90 9.70 -1.07 -16.35
N LYS A 91 8.41 -0.74 -16.56
CA LYS A 91 7.44 -1.65 -17.18
C LYS A 91 7.86 -2.06 -18.60
N LYS A 92 8.31 -1.11 -19.43
CA LYS A 92 8.82 -1.39 -20.79
C LYS A 92 10.03 -2.31 -20.74
N ARG A 93 10.99 -2.03 -19.85
CA ARG A 93 12.19 -2.86 -19.65
C ARG A 93 11.84 -4.28 -19.21
N LEU A 94 10.93 -4.45 -18.26
CA LEU A 94 10.45 -5.76 -17.83
C LEU A 94 9.87 -6.58 -18.98
N LYS A 95 9.04 -5.95 -19.83
CA LYS A 95 8.47 -6.61 -21.03
C LYS A 95 9.52 -6.97 -22.08
N MET A 96 10.53 -6.15 -22.29
CA MET A 96 11.62 -6.44 -23.22
C MET A 96 12.44 -7.64 -22.74
N ASN A 97 12.80 -7.65 -21.45
CA ASN A 97 13.55 -8.75 -20.84
C ASN A 97 12.77 -10.07 -20.91
N ASP A 98 11.46 -10.02 -20.67
CA ASP A 98 10.58 -11.18 -20.78
C ASP A 98 10.55 -11.76 -22.21
N ARG A 99 10.47 -10.88 -23.24
CA ARG A 99 10.51 -11.29 -24.66
C ARG A 99 11.78 -12.03 -25.06
N VAL A 100 12.92 -11.72 -24.43
CA VAL A 100 14.20 -12.41 -24.67
C VAL A 100 14.43 -13.56 -23.69
N GLY A 101 13.41 -13.95 -22.91
CA GLY A 101 13.45 -15.11 -22.01
C GLY A 101 14.14 -14.85 -20.66
N ILE A 102 14.46 -13.60 -20.31
CA ILE A 102 15.06 -13.28 -19.00
C ILE A 102 13.98 -13.41 -17.92
N ARG A 103 14.25 -14.29 -16.95
CA ARG A 103 13.33 -14.55 -15.84
C ARG A 103 13.01 -13.26 -15.04
N PRO A 104 11.77 -13.04 -14.60
CA PRO A 104 11.37 -11.81 -13.89
C PRO A 104 12.17 -11.52 -12.61
N ASN A 105 12.62 -12.56 -11.90
CA ASN A 105 13.45 -12.42 -10.71
C ASN A 105 14.82 -11.80 -11.02
N LYS A 106 15.42 -12.15 -12.16
CA LYS A 106 16.70 -11.59 -12.61
C LYS A 106 16.55 -10.14 -13.02
N SER A 107 15.49 -9.81 -13.77
CA SER A 107 15.15 -8.43 -14.11
C SER A 107 14.92 -7.57 -12.87
N TYR A 108 14.16 -8.07 -11.89
CA TYR A 108 13.95 -7.38 -10.62
C TYR A 108 15.27 -7.14 -9.86
N ASN A 109 16.13 -8.16 -9.72
CA ASN A 109 17.41 -7.99 -9.04
C ASN A 109 18.34 -7.00 -9.74
N SER A 110 18.35 -6.98 -11.08
CA SER A 110 19.10 -5.98 -11.85
C SER A 110 18.62 -4.56 -11.55
N ILE A 111 17.30 -4.34 -11.49
CA ILE A 111 16.73 -3.02 -11.12
C ILE A 111 17.12 -2.64 -9.69
N VAL A 112 17.09 -3.57 -8.75
CA VAL A 112 17.46 -3.34 -7.34
C VAL A 112 18.92 -2.92 -7.22
N VAL A 113 19.82 -3.63 -7.91
CA VAL A 113 21.26 -3.32 -7.90
C VAL A 113 21.52 -1.95 -8.51
N GLU A 114 20.90 -1.64 -9.65
CA GLU A 114 21.01 -0.32 -10.30
C GLU A 114 20.45 0.81 -9.42
N SER A 115 19.40 0.54 -8.65
CA SER A 115 18.82 1.50 -7.70
C SER A 115 19.60 1.61 -6.39
N GLY A 116 20.68 0.84 -6.23
CA GLY A 116 21.52 0.87 -5.03
C GLY A 116 20.90 0.23 -3.79
N GLY A 117 19.85 -0.59 -3.92
CA GLY A 117 19.21 -1.22 -2.78
C GLY A 117 17.72 -1.50 -2.97
N HIS A 118 17.15 -2.27 -2.03
CA HIS A 118 15.72 -2.63 -2.05
C HIS A 118 14.82 -1.47 -1.58
N GLU A 119 15.34 -0.66 -0.68
CA GLU A 119 14.75 0.55 -0.11
C GLU A 119 14.51 1.63 -1.17
N ASN A 120 15.32 1.63 -2.23
CA ASN A 120 15.21 2.57 -3.35
C ASN A 120 14.25 2.09 -4.45
N VAL A 121 13.67 0.89 -4.30
CA VAL A 121 12.69 0.34 -5.24
C VAL A 121 11.30 0.35 -4.61
N SER A 122 10.38 1.06 -5.25
CA SER A 122 9.01 1.26 -4.74
C SER A 122 8.08 0.04 -4.91
N PHE A 123 8.48 -0.98 -5.67
CA PHE A 123 7.68 -2.18 -5.95
C PHE A 123 8.38 -3.47 -5.50
N LEU A 124 7.63 -4.57 -5.46
CA LEU A 124 8.14 -5.90 -5.10
C LEU A 124 8.33 -6.76 -6.34
N GLN A 125 9.16 -7.80 -6.21
CA GLN A 125 9.34 -8.81 -7.26
C GLN A 125 8.00 -9.39 -7.76
N LYS A 126 7.03 -9.60 -6.85
CA LYS A 126 5.68 -10.06 -7.20
C LYS A 126 4.96 -9.13 -8.18
N ASP A 127 5.22 -7.82 -8.09
CA ASP A 127 4.60 -6.84 -8.98
C ASP A 127 5.16 -6.95 -10.41
N CYS A 128 6.43 -7.35 -10.57
CA CYS A 128 6.99 -7.70 -11.87
C CYS A 128 6.25 -8.89 -12.52
N TYR A 129 6.01 -9.96 -11.76
CA TYR A 129 5.23 -11.10 -12.25
C TYR A 129 3.83 -10.67 -12.68
N ASN A 130 3.13 -9.89 -11.83
CA ASN A 130 1.79 -9.40 -12.14
C ASN A 130 1.70 -8.56 -13.43
N ILE A 131 2.79 -7.95 -13.87
CA ILE A 131 2.86 -7.17 -15.12
C ILE A 131 3.02 -8.06 -16.35
N LEU A 132 3.67 -9.22 -16.19
CA LEU A 132 4.02 -10.12 -17.28
C LEU A 132 2.96 -11.21 -17.49
N THR A 133 2.23 -11.57 -16.42
CA THR A 133 1.13 -12.54 -16.47
C THR A 133 -0.24 -11.91 -16.79
N LYS A 134 -0.30 -10.60 -17.05
CA LYS A 134 -1.50 -9.85 -17.42
C LYS A 134 -1.34 -9.27 -18.82
#